data_AF-A0A7H9ARJ3-F1
#
_entry.id   AF-A0A7H9ARJ3-F1
#
_cell.length_a   1.000
_cell.length_b   1.000
_cell.length_c   1.000
_cell.angle_alpha   90.00
_cell.angle_beta   90.00
_cell.angle_gamma   90.00
#
_symmetry.space_group_name_H-M   'P 1'
#
loop_
_entity.id
_entity.type
_entity.pdbx_description
1 polymer ?
#
loop_
_entity_poly.entity_id
_entity_poly.type
_entity_poly.pdbx_seq_one_letter_code
_entity_poly.pdbx_strand_id
1 'polypeptide(L)'
;MKEQTPANITFGLLAKLPKSELQLLVKEYIAYSGKVKYVYYFIFGFFAIVMTYNLVFAGRSFPIHDYKNIQNTMVGVVGIFLLIFLGVAGYVLAKLIRLKKRINSIAEKCRLNKKALRSEFHLFVKTTIGGTGIK
;
A
#
# COMPACT_ATOMS: atom_id res chain seq x y z
N MET A 1 29.94 1.53 24.91
CA MET A 1 29.07 1.95 23.78
C MET A 1 27.71 2.29 24.36
N LYS A 2 27.22 3.52 24.20
CA LYS A 2 25.98 4.00 24.82
C LYS A 2 24.77 3.40 24.08
N GLU A 3 24.00 2.57 24.77
CA GLU A 3 22.65 2.17 24.37
C GLU A 3 21.80 3.44 24.19
N GLN A 4 21.49 3.77 22.94
CA GLN A 4 20.45 4.75 22.63
C GLN A 4 19.11 4.02 22.73
N THR A 5 18.56 3.95 23.94
CA THR A 5 17.12 3.73 24.16
C THR A 5 16.36 4.73 23.27
N PRO A 6 15.54 4.29 22.29
CA PRO A 6 14.78 5.22 21.49
C PRO A 6 13.82 5.95 22.44
N ALA A 7 13.86 7.28 22.36
CA ALA A 7 13.11 8.23 23.15
C ALA A 7 11.72 7.70 23.52
N ASN A 8 11.36 7.85 24.79
CA ASN A 8 10.05 7.54 25.36
C ASN A 8 8.97 8.29 24.54
N ILE A 9 8.40 7.63 23.52
CA ILE A 9 7.41 8.24 22.62
C ILE A 9 6.08 8.22 23.37
N THR A 10 5.84 9.25 24.17
CA THR A 10 4.52 9.48 24.78
C THR A 10 3.53 9.86 23.71
N PHE A 11 2.63 8.91 23.38
CA PHE A 11 1.50 9.13 22.47
C PHE A 11 0.39 9.93 23.18
N GLY A 12 0.64 11.20 23.45
CA GLY A 12 -0.24 12.08 24.23
C GLY A 12 -1.57 12.39 23.55
N LEU A 13 -1.68 12.33 22.22
CA LEU A 13 -2.95 12.55 21.51
C LEU A 13 -3.73 11.24 21.35
N LEU A 14 -3.06 10.13 21.05
CA LEU A 14 -3.70 8.80 20.99
C LEU A 14 -4.18 8.31 22.37
N ALA A 15 -3.50 8.67 23.45
CA ALA A 15 -3.95 8.35 24.82
C ALA A 15 -5.26 9.07 25.20
N LYS A 16 -5.58 10.19 24.53
CA LYS A 16 -6.85 10.92 24.68
C LYS A 16 -8.00 10.33 23.87
N LEU A 17 -7.73 9.39 22.97
CA LEU A 17 -8.77 8.72 22.20
C LEU A 17 -9.44 7.62 23.03
N PRO A 18 -10.76 7.41 22.86
CA PRO A 18 -11.42 6.23 23.40
C PRO A 18 -10.75 4.96 22.89
N LYS A 19 -10.54 3.97 23.78
CA LYS A 19 -9.91 2.68 23.41
C LYS A 19 -10.63 1.98 22.26
N SER A 20 -11.95 2.12 22.16
CA SER A 20 -12.78 1.59 21.07
C SER A 20 -12.43 2.19 19.70
N GLU A 21 -12.23 3.50 19.63
CA GLU A 21 -11.85 4.21 18.39
C GLU A 21 -10.41 3.87 17.98
N LEU A 22 -9.50 3.75 18.96
CA LEU A 22 -8.11 3.37 18.70
C LEU A 22 -8.02 1.93 18.17
N GLN A 23 -8.74 0.98 18.77
CA GLN A 23 -8.79 -0.41 18.29
C GLN A 23 -9.36 -0.49 16.87
N LEU A 24 -10.37 0.32 16.56
CA LEU A 24 -10.97 0.35 15.22
C LEU A 24 -9.98 0.87 14.17
N LEU A 25 -9.24 1.95 14.49
CA LEU A 25 -8.17 2.48 13.62
C LEU A 25 -7.05 1.46 13.38
N VAL A 26 -6.61 0.76 14.43
CA VAL A 26 -5.58 -0.28 14.33
C VAL A 26 -6.07 -1.45 13.49
N LYS A 27 -7.31 -1.91 13.69
CA LYS A 27 -7.91 -3.00 12.89
C LYS A 27 -8.00 -2.63 11.41
N GLU A 28 -8.41 -1.40 11.09
CA GLU A 28 -8.43 -0.91 9.72
C GLU A 28 -7.02 -0.78 9.12
N TYR A 29 -6.03 -0.34 9.90
CA TYR A 29 -4.63 -0.32 9.47
C TYR A 29 -4.08 -1.71 9.17
N ILE A 30 -4.30 -2.69 10.06
CA ILE A 30 -3.87 -4.07 9.84
C ILE A 30 -4.50 -4.62 8.55
N ALA A 31 -5.80 -4.39 8.37
CA ALA A 31 -6.53 -4.81 7.17
C ALA A 31 -6.07 -4.10 5.89
N TYR A 32 -5.51 -2.90 5.99
CA TYR A 32 -4.86 -2.19 4.89
C TYR A 32 -3.45 -2.75 4.63
N SER A 33 -2.60 -2.85 5.65
CA SER A 33 -1.20 -3.29 5.52
C SER A 33 -1.09 -4.71 4.94
N GLY A 34 -1.98 -5.61 5.35
CA GLY A 34 -2.05 -6.97 4.78
C GLY A 34 -2.43 -6.97 3.31
N LYS A 35 -3.13 -5.93 2.83
CA LYS A 35 -3.54 -5.79 1.42
C LYS A 35 -2.48 -5.10 0.55
N VAL A 36 -1.57 -4.32 1.15
CA VAL A 36 -0.48 -3.65 0.41
C VAL A 36 0.47 -4.68 -0.23
N LYS A 37 0.66 -5.84 0.40
CA LYS A 37 1.47 -6.94 -0.14
C LYS A 37 1.03 -7.38 -1.54
N TYR A 38 -0.28 -7.36 -1.82
CA TYR A 38 -0.78 -7.72 -3.14
C TYR A 38 -0.32 -6.73 -4.22
N VAL A 39 -0.25 -5.43 -3.91
CA VAL A 39 0.28 -4.43 -4.87
C VAL A 39 1.72 -4.75 -5.23
N TYR A 40 2.54 -5.15 -4.27
CA TYR A 40 3.92 -5.60 -4.54
C TYR A 40 3.95 -6.85 -5.41
N TYR A 41 3.10 -7.86 -5.15
CA TYR A 41 3.00 -9.05 -6.00
C TYR A 41 2.62 -8.70 -7.44
N PHE A 42 1.74 -7.72 -7.66
CA PHE A 42 1.45 -7.23 -9.01
C PHE A 42 2.68 -6.57 -9.66
N ILE A 43 3.43 -5.75 -8.94
CA ILE A 43 4.65 -5.14 -9.50
C ILE A 43 5.67 -6.24 -9.89
N PHE A 44 5.90 -7.22 -9.02
CA PHE A 44 6.78 -8.34 -9.33
C PHE A 44 6.25 -9.19 -10.50
N GLY A 45 4.94 -9.41 -10.57
CA GLY A 45 4.30 -10.12 -11.68
C GLY A 45 4.51 -9.39 -13.02
N PHE A 46 4.43 -8.06 -13.03
CA PHE A 46 4.71 -7.28 -14.23
C PHE A 46 6.16 -7.46 -14.70
N PHE A 47 7.12 -7.37 -13.78
CA PHE A 47 8.53 -7.64 -14.10
C PHE A 47 8.73 -9.05 -14.65
N ALA A 48 8.07 -10.06 -14.07
CA ALA A 48 8.14 -11.43 -14.57
C ALA A 48 7.60 -11.57 -16.00
N ILE A 49 6.49 -10.90 -16.34
CA ILE A 49 5.92 -10.89 -17.69
C ILE A 49 6.92 -10.27 -18.68
N VAL A 50 7.47 -9.09 -18.35
CA VAL A 50 8.43 -8.38 -19.21
C VAL A 50 9.71 -9.20 -19.38
N MET A 51 10.22 -9.80 -18.30
CA MET A 51 11.43 -10.62 -18.34
C MET A 51 11.22 -11.88 -19.17
N THR A 52 10.08 -12.56 -19.01
CA THR A 52 9.73 -13.75 -19.81
C THR A 52 9.63 -13.40 -21.29
N TYR A 53 9.01 -12.25 -21.62
CA TYR A 53 8.95 -11.78 -22.99
C TYR A 53 10.35 -11.59 -23.60
N ASN A 54 11.23 -10.90 -22.86
CA ASN A 54 12.60 -10.65 -23.32
C ASN A 54 13.41 -11.95 -23.46
N LEU A 55 13.29 -12.90 -22.53
CA LEU A 55 14.05 -14.14 -22.59
C LEU A 55 13.58 -15.10 -23.68
N VAL A 56 12.27 -15.16 -23.95
CA VAL A 56 11.68 -16.16 -24.85
C VAL A 56 11.57 -15.64 -26.29
N PHE A 57 11.25 -14.35 -26.45
CA PHE A 57 10.94 -13.77 -27.76
C PHE A 57 12.00 -12.79 -28.26
N ALA A 58 12.68 -12.04 -27.38
CA ALA A 58 13.70 -11.11 -27.84
C ALA A 58 14.93 -11.87 -28.34
N GLY A 59 15.36 -11.55 -29.57
CA GLY A 59 16.52 -12.20 -30.22
C GLY A 59 16.19 -13.41 -31.08
N ARG A 60 14.92 -13.87 -31.12
CA ARG A 60 14.48 -14.88 -32.10
C ARG A 60 13.95 -14.21 -33.36
N SER A 61 14.35 -14.73 -34.52
CA SER A 61 13.83 -14.32 -35.81
C SER A 61 12.48 -15.00 -36.05
N PHE A 62 11.42 -14.21 -36.09
CA PHE A 62 10.08 -14.67 -36.43
C PHE A 62 9.64 -14.09 -37.78
N PRO A 63 8.82 -14.82 -38.56
CA PRO A 63 8.11 -14.24 -39.69
C PRO A 63 7.31 -13.00 -39.25
N ILE A 64 7.21 -12.00 -40.11
CA ILE A 64 6.54 -10.71 -39.80
C ILE A 64 5.12 -10.92 -39.28
N HIS A 65 4.39 -11.88 -39.87
CA HIS A 65 3.04 -12.24 -39.45
C HIS A 65 3.00 -12.74 -38.00
N ASP A 66 3.91 -13.64 -37.64
CA ASP A 66 3.96 -14.23 -36.30
C ASP A 66 4.44 -13.21 -35.27
N TYR A 67 5.41 -12.37 -35.63
CA TYR A 67 5.86 -11.26 -34.79
C TYR A 67 4.69 -10.31 -34.44
N LYS A 68 3.90 -9.92 -35.45
CA LYS A 68 2.74 -9.04 -35.25
C LYS A 68 1.67 -9.69 -34.37
N ASN A 69 1.46 -11.00 -34.51
CA ASN A 69 0.54 -11.75 -33.68
C ASN A 69 1.01 -11.85 -32.21
N ILE A 70 2.30 -12.10 -31.98
CA ILE A 70 2.93 -12.11 -30.65
C ILE A 70 2.81 -10.72 -30.00
N GLN A 71 3.10 -9.65 -30.74
CA GLN A 71 3.01 -8.29 -30.23
C GLN A 71 1.57 -7.93 -29.83
N ASN A 72 0.59 -8.22 -30.69
CA ASN A 72 -0.83 -7.98 -30.37
C ASN A 72 -1.29 -8.78 -29.15
N THR A 73 -0.87 -10.04 -29.05
CA THR A 73 -1.15 -10.89 -27.89
C THR A 73 -0.56 -10.29 -26.62
N MET A 74 0.69 -9.82 -26.66
CA MET A 74 1.30 -9.19 -25.48
C MET A 74 0.65 -7.86 -25.09
N VAL A 75 0.23 -7.05 -26.05
CA VAL A 75 -0.57 -5.85 -25.76
C VAL A 75 -1.87 -6.23 -25.04
N GLY A 76 -2.54 -7.30 -25.48
CA GLY A 76 -3.72 -7.84 -24.80
C GLY A 76 -3.44 -8.29 -23.36
N VAL A 77 -2.37 -9.08 -23.16
CA VAL A 77 -1.96 -9.56 -21.83
C VAL A 77 -1.64 -8.40 -20.90
N VAL A 78 -0.85 -7.42 -21.35
CA VAL A 78 -0.50 -6.23 -20.57
C VAL A 78 -1.75 -5.37 -20.29
N GLY A 79 -2.66 -5.24 -21.25
CA GLY A 79 -3.92 -4.51 -21.08
C GLY A 79 -4.79 -5.11 -19.98
N ILE A 80 -5.01 -6.44 -20.01
CA ILE A 80 -5.77 -7.15 -18.96
C ILE A 80 -5.06 -7.01 -17.61
N PHE A 81 -3.74 -7.16 -17.59
CA PHE A 81 -2.94 -7.02 -16.38
C PHE A 81 -3.10 -5.64 -15.73
N LEU A 82 -3.06 -4.58 -16.54
CA LEU A 82 -3.25 -3.20 -16.08
C LEU A 82 -4.64 -2.97 -15.50
N LEU A 83 -5.70 -3.53 -16.11
CA LEU A 83 -7.06 -3.42 -15.58
C LEU A 83 -7.19 -4.05 -14.19
N ILE A 84 -6.61 -5.24 -14.01
CA ILE A 84 -6.61 -5.92 -12.70
C ILE A 84 -5.80 -5.12 -11.69
N PHE A 85 -4.63 -4.62 -12.09
CA PHE A 85 -3.79 -3.78 -11.23
C PHE A 85 -4.52 -2.52 -10.77
N LEU A 86 -5.19 -1.81 -11.67
CA LEU A 86 -6.00 -0.63 -11.34
C LEU A 86 -7.11 -0.96 -10.34
N GLY A 87 -7.79 -2.10 -10.49
CA GLY A 87 -8.81 -2.56 -9.55
C GLY A 87 -8.24 -2.80 -8.14
N VAL A 88 -7.10 -3.49 -8.04
CA VAL A 88 -6.44 -3.79 -6.77
C VAL A 88 -5.88 -2.52 -6.13
N ALA A 89 -5.18 -1.69 -6.91
CA ALA A 89 -4.65 -0.40 -6.45
C ALA A 89 -5.77 0.51 -5.96
N GLY A 90 -6.86 0.63 -6.73
CA GLY A 90 -8.05 1.39 -6.36
C GLY A 90 -8.69 0.89 -5.06
N TYR A 91 -8.82 -0.43 -4.87
CA TYR A 91 -9.32 -1.01 -3.63
C TYR A 91 -8.43 -0.67 -2.41
N VAL A 92 -7.11 -0.76 -2.57
CA VAL A 92 -6.14 -0.43 -1.52
C VAL A 92 -6.15 1.08 -1.20
N LEU A 93 -6.20 1.92 -2.22
CA LEU A 93 -6.33 3.38 -2.09
C LEU A 93 -7.63 3.77 -1.39
N ALA A 94 -8.75 3.15 -1.74
CA ALA A 94 -10.04 3.42 -1.11
C ALA A 94 -10.01 3.12 0.39
N LYS A 95 -9.35 2.02 0.82
CA LYS A 95 -9.14 1.74 2.25
C LYS A 95 -8.26 2.77 2.93
N LEU A 96 -7.17 3.20 2.30
CA LEU A 96 -6.31 4.25 2.83
C LEU A 96 -7.06 5.57 3.02
N ILE A 97 -7.91 5.94 2.05
CA ILE A 97 -8.75 7.14 2.12
C ILE A 97 -9.76 7.04 3.25
N ARG A 98 -10.41 5.88 3.44
CA ARG A 98 -11.33 5.67 4.58
C ARG A 98 -10.63 5.82 5.92
N LEU A 99 -9.44 5.23 6.07
CA LEU A 99 -8.64 5.36 7.29
C LEU A 99 -8.28 6.83 7.57
N LYS A 100 -7.82 7.57 6.54
CA LYS A 100 -7.53 9.01 6.65
C LYS A 100 -8.78 9.83 7.01
N LYS A 101 -9.94 9.52 6.41
CA LYS A 101 -11.21 10.18 6.73
C LYS A 101 -11.64 9.91 8.18
N ARG A 102 -11.50 8.68 8.68
CA ARG A 102 -11.82 8.37 10.09
C ARG A 102 -10.90 9.09 11.06
N ILE A 103 -9.59 9.10 10.82
CA ILE A 103 -8.63 9.86 11.65
C ILE A 103 -9.03 11.34 11.69
N ASN A 104 -9.39 11.93 10.54
CA ASN A 104 -9.85 13.32 10.49
C ASN A 104 -11.16 13.54 11.26
N SER A 105 -12.13 12.62 11.16
CA SER A 105 -13.39 12.72 11.87
C SER A 105 -13.22 12.58 13.39
N ILE A 106 -12.34 11.68 13.84
CA ILE A 106 -12.01 11.54 15.26
C ILE A 106 -11.26 12.77 15.77
N ALA A 107 -10.33 13.32 14.97
CA ALA A 107 -9.65 14.57 15.31
C ALA A 107 -10.63 15.75 15.46
N GLU A 108 -11.64 15.86 14.59
CA GLU A 108 -12.69 16.89 14.72
C GLU A 108 -13.55 16.68 15.97
N LYS A 109 -14.01 15.46 16.21
CA LYS A 109 -14.82 15.12 17.41
C LYS A 109 -14.08 15.42 18.71
N CYS A 110 -12.78 15.16 18.75
CA CYS A 110 -11.95 15.38 19.93
C CYS A 110 -11.29 16.77 19.97
N ARG A 111 -11.57 17.67 19.01
CA ARG A 111 -10.89 18.98 18.84
C ARG A 111 -9.36 18.88 18.84
N LEU A 112 -8.83 17.81 18.28
CA LEU A 112 -7.38 17.56 18.21
C LEU A 112 -6.82 18.04 16.87
N ASN A 113 -5.53 18.41 16.88
CA ASN A 113 -4.85 18.81 15.65
C ASN A 113 -4.71 17.61 14.69
N LYS A 114 -5.43 17.66 13.57
CA LYS A 114 -5.51 16.61 12.54
C LYS A 114 -4.14 16.13 12.06
N LYS A 115 -3.19 17.05 11.83
CA LYS A 115 -1.84 16.73 11.37
C LYS A 115 -1.04 16.03 12.46
N ALA A 116 -1.13 16.51 13.70
CA ALA A 116 -0.42 15.92 14.84
C ALA A 116 -0.93 14.51 15.14
N LEU A 117 -2.25 14.29 15.19
CA LEU A 117 -2.83 12.97 15.45
C LEU A 117 -2.45 11.95 14.38
N ARG A 118 -2.45 12.36 13.10
CA ARG A 118 -2.02 11.48 11.99
C ARG A 118 -0.54 11.15 12.07
N SER A 119 0.31 12.10 12.44
CA SER A 119 1.75 11.86 12.63
C SER A 119 2.02 10.95 13.82
N GLU A 120 1.31 11.13 14.93
CA GLU A 120 1.41 10.28 16.10
C GLU A 120 0.95 8.86 15.78
N PHE A 121 -0.17 8.71 15.07
CA PHE A 121 -0.67 7.40 14.66
C PHE A 121 0.27 6.71 13.66
N HIS A 122 0.87 7.46 12.73
CA HIS A 122 1.92 6.94 11.86
C HIS A 122 3.09 6.37 12.68
N LEU A 123 3.55 7.14 13.68
CA LEU A 123 4.65 6.74 14.57
C LEU A 123 4.28 5.51 15.39
N PHE A 124 3.10 5.50 16.01
CA PHE A 124 2.56 4.39 16.80
C PHE A 124 2.51 3.10 16.01
N VAL A 125 1.99 3.17 14.80
CA VAL A 125 1.84 2.01 13.93
C VAL A 125 3.20 1.52 13.44
N LYS A 126 4.14 2.43 13.13
CA LYS A 126 5.49 2.07 12.72
C LYS A 126 6.27 1.39 13.86
N THR A 127 6.16 1.88 15.09
CA THR A 127 6.86 1.32 16.25
C THR A 127 6.22 0.04 16.78
N THR A 128 4.88 -0.08 16.74
CA THR A 128 4.16 -1.20 17.38
C THR A 128 3.88 -2.35 16.41
N ILE A 129 3.61 -2.05 15.14
CA ILE A 129 3.16 -3.05 14.14
C ILE A 129 4.26 -3.34 13.09
N GLY A 130 5.31 -2.51 12.99
CA GLY A 130 6.45 -2.76 12.11
C GLY A 130 6.15 -2.57 10.61
N GLY A 131 5.15 -1.78 10.26
CA GLY A 131 4.76 -1.49 8.86
C GLY A 131 5.33 -0.17 8.30
N THR A 132 5.02 0.13 7.04
CA THR A 132 5.40 1.38 6.33
C THR A 132 4.77 2.65 6.92
N GLY A 133 3.96 2.53 7.97
CA GLY A 133 3.14 3.59 8.54
C GLY A 133 2.07 4.08 7.55
N ILE A 134 1.42 5.20 7.87
CA ILE A 134 0.45 5.89 7.01
C ILE A 134 1.07 7.22 6.60
N LYS A 135 1.63 7.34 5.39
CA LYS A 135 2.03 8.66 4.86
C LYS A 135 0.81 9.47 4.45
#